data_AF-A0A6V8NS54-F1
#
_entry.id   AF-A0A6V8NS54-F1
#
_cell.length_a   1.000
_cell.length_b   1.000
_cell.length_c   1.000
_cell.angle_alpha   90.00
_cell.angle_beta   90.00
_cell.angle_gamma   90.00
#
_symmetry.space_group_name_H-M   'P 1'
#
loop_
_entity.id
_entity.type
_entity.pdbx_description
1 polymer ?
#
loop_
_entity_poly.entity_id
_entity_poly.type
_entity_poly.pdbx_seq_one_letter_code
_entity_poly.pdbx_strand_id
1 'polypeptide(L)'
;MGKFLTKQAFRKYVVNFGEELSEDLEEELEDFRTEDYRMDKLLEDIDNDISLLDEILGRISGITPEEDAKLLELEERLSELTPKGQVVVFTYYADTLDYIFEQVTESEKFRRLRIEKISGRTPPPKREEIVKKFMKGDVQVLMSTDVLSEGMNLQSAQFVINYDLHWNPTRMIQRSGRIDRIGSPYPKIFVYNFFPEEELEELLKLVNILQKKIRDIDDSIGLDETVLGEEVHPKVFGIIRRIHQKDARVFDELEEEAFGGGEKFYQPLREFLKTRAVEELEKIPDGVYSGLRKETVKGIFFYYQYQEDFHFWYLYDLTRERLLRNKSEILNLIACPSE
;
A
#
# COMPACT_ATOMS: atom_id res chain seq x y z
N MET A 1 18.20 -9.75 -29.51
CA MET A 1 18.55 -10.89 -28.64
C MET A 1 18.33 -10.46 -27.21
N GLY A 2 17.30 -11.00 -26.55
CA GLY A 2 17.07 -10.79 -25.13
C GLY A 2 18.27 -11.27 -24.30
N LYS A 3 18.43 -10.74 -23.08
CA LYS A 3 19.45 -11.20 -22.14
C LYS A 3 18.75 -11.94 -21.00
N PHE A 4 19.20 -13.15 -20.69
CA PHE A 4 18.72 -13.87 -19.52
C PHE A 4 19.27 -13.22 -18.24
N LEU A 5 18.40 -13.01 -17.26
CA LEU A 5 18.77 -12.49 -15.95
C LEU A 5 19.45 -13.60 -15.15
N THR A 6 20.76 -13.50 -15.00
CA THR A 6 21.50 -14.33 -14.04
C THR A 6 21.20 -13.87 -12.62
N LYS A 7 21.43 -14.73 -11.62
CA LYS A 7 21.32 -14.37 -10.19
C LYS A 7 22.02 -13.05 -9.86
N GLN A 8 23.23 -12.85 -10.41
CA GLN A 8 24.01 -11.63 -10.21
C GLN A 8 23.38 -10.39 -10.89
N ALA A 9 22.83 -10.56 -12.10
CA ALA A 9 22.15 -9.48 -12.81
C ALA A 9 20.82 -9.12 -12.13
N PHE A 10 20.07 -10.11 -11.66
CA PHE A 10 18.83 -9.95 -10.90
C PHE A 10 19.06 -9.22 -9.58
N ARG A 11 20.07 -9.63 -8.79
CA ARG A 11 20.50 -8.91 -7.58
C ARG A 11 20.75 -7.43 -7.86
N LYS A 12 21.50 -7.12 -8.92
CA LYS A 12 21.79 -5.74 -9.29
C LYS A 12 20.52 -4.98 -9.71
N TYR A 13 19.56 -5.67 -10.30
CA TYR A 13 18.28 -5.11 -10.70
C TYR A 13 17.41 -4.78 -9.47
N VAL A 14 17.20 -5.74 -8.57
CA VAL A 14 16.35 -5.56 -7.38
C VAL A 14 16.90 -4.48 -6.44
N VAL A 15 18.21 -4.47 -6.20
CA VAL A 15 18.88 -3.42 -5.41
C VAL A 15 18.67 -2.03 -6.02
N ASN A 16 18.66 -1.91 -7.36
CA ASN A 16 18.41 -0.64 -8.04
C ASN A 16 16.95 -0.16 -7.93
N PHE A 17 15.99 -1.07 -7.72
CA PHE A 17 14.59 -0.72 -7.48
C PHE A 17 14.30 -0.38 -6.01
N GLY A 18 15.28 -0.53 -5.11
CA GLY A 18 15.15 -0.19 -3.70
C GLY A 18 14.32 -1.20 -2.91
N GLU A 19 14.15 -2.41 -3.44
CA GLU A 19 13.51 -3.53 -2.75
C GLU A 19 14.61 -4.35 -2.03
N GLU A 20 14.37 -4.70 -0.76
CA GLU A 20 15.18 -5.69 -0.06
C GLU A 20 14.71 -7.09 -0.48
N LEU A 21 15.61 -7.86 -1.08
CA LEU A 21 15.40 -9.29 -1.27
C LEU A 21 15.33 -9.96 0.11
N SER A 22 14.30 -10.78 0.35
CA SER A 22 14.32 -11.63 1.54
C SER A 22 15.50 -12.61 1.44
N GLU A 23 16.14 -12.89 2.58
CA GLU A 23 17.25 -13.85 2.67
C GLU A 23 16.83 -15.22 2.08
N ASP A 24 15.58 -15.63 2.30
CA ASP A 24 15.00 -16.87 1.76
C ASP A 24 14.98 -16.91 0.23
N LEU A 25 14.56 -15.82 -0.44
CA LEU A 25 14.50 -15.76 -1.91
C LEU A 25 15.92 -15.74 -2.51
N GLU A 26 16.87 -15.17 -1.77
CA GLU A 26 18.26 -15.09 -2.18
C GLU A 26 18.97 -16.46 -2.14
N GLU A 27 18.57 -17.34 -1.22
CA GLU A 27 19.02 -18.72 -1.15
C GLU A 27 18.40 -19.60 -2.25
N GLU A 28 17.12 -19.38 -2.60
CA GLU A 28 16.40 -20.17 -3.62
C GLU A 28 16.76 -19.85 -5.07
N LEU A 29 17.36 -18.69 -5.35
CA LEU A 29 17.75 -18.33 -6.73
C LEU A 29 18.91 -19.21 -7.22
N GLU A 30 18.62 -20.15 -8.12
CA GLU A 30 19.62 -20.97 -8.80
C GLU A 30 20.26 -20.25 -9.99
N ASP A 31 21.46 -20.69 -10.39
CA ASP A 31 22.10 -20.19 -11.60
C ASP A 31 21.40 -20.74 -12.84
N PHE A 32 21.00 -19.85 -13.76
CA PHE A 32 20.38 -20.23 -15.02
C PHE A 32 21.37 -20.99 -15.92
N ARG A 33 21.14 -22.29 -16.13
CA ARG A 33 21.91 -23.15 -17.01
C ARG A 33 21.10 -23.45 -18.25
N THR A 34 21.61 -23.04 -19.41
CA THR A 34 20.92 -23.24 -20.70
C THR A 34 20.72 -24.71 -21.07
N GLU A 35 21.51 -25.60 -20.48
CA GLU A 35 21.46 -27.06 -20.70
C GLU A 35 20.19 -27.69 -20.12
N ASP A 36 19.59 -27.08 -19.11
CA ASP A 36 18.40 -27.58 -18.41
C ASP A 36 17.09 -27.22 -19.15
N TYR A 37 17.17 -26.40 -20.21
CA TYR A 37 16.02 -25.85 -20.92
C TYR A 37 16.06 -26.12 -22.42
N ARG A 38 14.89 -26.27 -23.03
CA ARG A 38 14.75 -26.30 -24.49
C ARG A 38 14.85 -24.89 -25.06
N MET A 39 16.08 -24.38 -25.16
CA MET A 39 16.35 -22.99 -25.54
C MET A 39 15.72 -22.57 -26.85
N ASP A 40 15.71 -23.43 -27.87
CA ASP A 40 15.10 -23.11 -29.17
C ASP A 40 13.60 -22.82 -29.03
N LYS A 41 12.90 -23.66 -28.27
CA LYS A 41 11.46 -23.48 -28.01
C LYS A 41 11.20 -22.25 -27.14
N LEU A 42 12.01 -22.03 -26.10
CA LEU A 42 11.88 -20.87 -25.23
C LEU A 42 12.04 -19.55 -26.01
N LEU A 43 13.00 -19.49 -26.94
CA LEU A 43 13.21 -18.32 -27.78
C LEU A 43 12.05 -18.12 -28.76
N GLU A 44 11.53 -19.21 -29.35
CA GLU A 44 10.34 -19.15 -30.21
C GLU A 44 9.10 -18.65 -29.44
N ASP A 45 8.88 -19.13 -28.21
CA ASP A 45 7.79 -18.68 -27.35
C ASP A 45 7.94 -17.18 -27.00
N ILE A 46 9.15 -16.71 -26.69
CA ILE A 46 9.43 -15.27 -26.45
C ILE A 46 9.15 -14.43 -27.71
N ASP A 47 9.55 -14.89 -28.90
CA ASP A 47 9.30 -14.16 -30.14
C ASP A 47 7.79 -14.08 -30.45
N ASN A 48 7.03 -15.12 -30.11
CA ASN A 48 5.56 -15.12 -30.19
C ASN A 48 4.95 -14.11 -29.20
N ASP A 49 5.42 -14.09 -27.95
CA ASP A 49 4.97 -13.13 -26.94
C ASP A 49 5.26 -11.69 -27.36
N ILE A 50 6.47 -11.41 -27.87
CA ILE A 50 6.83 -10.09 -28.40
C ILE A 50 5.87 -9.70 -29.53
N SER A 51 5.60 -10.61 -30.46
CA SER A 51 4.69 -10.33 -31.59
C SER A 51 3.26 -10.02 -31.11
N LEU A 52 2.77 -10.73 -30.10
CA LEU A 52 1.46 -10.48 -29.50
C LEU A 52 1.43 -9.12 -28.79
N LEU A 53 2.46 -8.82 -27.98
CA LEU A 53 2.57 -7.55 -27.27
C LEU A 53 2.69 -6.37 -28.23
N ASP A 54 3.42 -6.52 -29.35
CA ASP A 54 3.52 -5.52 -30.41
C ASP A 54 2.16 -5.29 -31.10
N GLU A 55 1.36 -6.33 -31.29
CA GLU A 55 0.00 -6.17 -31.83
C GLU A 55 -0.89 -5.39 -30.86
N ILE A 56 -0.84 -5.71 -29.57
CA ILE A 56 -1.55 -4.96 -28.53
C ILE A 56 -1.08 -3.52 -28.50
N LEU A 57 0.25 -3.30 -28.53
CA LEU A 57 0.86 -1.97 -28.56
C LEU A 57 0.39 -1.18 -29.78
N GLY A 58 0.34 -1.81 -30.96
CA GLY A 58 -0.16 -1.21 -32.18
C GLY A 58 -1.61 -0.74 -32.04
N ARG A 59 -2.48 -1.54 -31.41
CA ARG A 59 -3.89 -1.19 -31.17
C ARG A 59 -4.05 -0.01 -30.21
N ILE A 60 -3.19 0.09 -29.18
CA ILE A 60 -3.27 1.17 -28.18
C ILE A 60 -2.48 2.42 -28.56
N SER A 61 -1.52 2.32 -29.49
CA SER A 61 -0.63 3.43 -29.88
C SER A 61 -1.35 4.65 -30.48
N GLY A 62 -2.60 4.45 -30.95
CA GLY A 62 -3.44 5.53 -31.46
C GLY A 62 -4.18 6.32 -30.38
N ILE A 63 -4.21 5.84 -29.13
CA ILE A 63 -4.89 6.52 -28.02
C ILE A 63 -4.03 7.71 -27.62
N THR A 64 -4.58 8.92 -27.78
CA THR A 64 -3.88 10.15 -27.41
C THR A 64 -4.23 10.58 -25.99
N PRO A 65 -3.42 11.44 -25.33
CA PRO A 65 -3.75 11.96 -24.00
C PRO A 65 -5.12 12.67 -23.93
N GLU A 66 -5.59 13.24 -25.05
CA GLU A 66 -6.92 13.85 -25.15
C GLU A 66 -8.07 12.84 -25.11
N GLU A 67 -7.79 11.56 -25.34
CA GLU A 67 -8.75 10.45 -25.28
C GLU A 67 -8.64 9.66 -23.95
N ASP A 68 -7.68 10.01 -23.09
CA ASP A 68 -7.50 9.39 -21.78
C ASP A 68 -8.46 10.00 -20.75
N ALA A 69 -9.63 9.37 -20.61
CA ALA A 69 -10.66 9.79 -19.66
C ALA A 69 -10.15 9.90 -18.22
N LYS A 70 -9.19 9.05 -17.81
CA LYS A 70 -8.65 9.02 -16.46
C LYS A 70 -7.72 10.21 -16.22
N LEU A 71 -6.89 10.56 -17.20
CA LEU A 71 -6.08 11.77 -17.18
C LEU A 71 -6.94 13.04 -17.19
N LEU A 72 -7.96 13.09 -18.04
CA LEU A 72 -8.87 14.25 -18.12
C LEU A 72 -9.59 14.50 -16.79
N GLU A 73 -10.09 13.44 -16.14
CA GLU A 73 -10.70 13.55 -14.81
C GLU A 73 -9.67 13.97 -13.75
N LEU A 74 -8.42 13.49 -13.83
CA LEU A 74 -7.34 13.95 -12.93
C LEU A 74 -7.10 15.45 -13.10
N GLU A 75 -7.02 15.96 -14.33
CA GLU A 75 -6.89 17.39 -14.60
C GLU A 75 -8.06 18.19 -14.01
N GLU A 76 -9.30 17.71 -14.16
CA GLU A 76 -10.48 18.36 -13.60
C GLU A 76 -10.38 18.45 -12.07
N ARG A 77 -10.03 17.34 -11.42
CA ARG A 77 -9.85 17.31 -9.95
C ARG A 77 -8.71 18.18 -9.49
N LEU A 78 -7.57 18.19 -10.17
CA LEU A 78 -6.47 19.10 -9.83
C LEU A 78 -6.90 20.56 -9.94
N SER A 79 -7.66 20.92 -10.98
CA SER A 79 -8.19 22.27 -11.16
C SER A 79 -9.17 22.68 -10.04
N GLU A 80 -9.97 21.74 -9.56
CA GLU A 80 -10.95 21.97 -8.50
C GLU A 80 -10.31 22.07 -7.09
N LEU A 81 -9.27 21.27 -6.84
CA LEU A 81 -8.71 21.05 -5.50
C LEU A 81 -7.51 21.94 -5.18
N THR A 82 -6.64 22.22 -6.15
CA THR A 82 -5.44 23.03 -5.95
C THR A 82 -5.69 24.48 -5.48
N PRO A 83 -6.85 25.12 -5.77
CA PRO A 83 -7.19 26.41 -5.15
C PRO A 83 -7.57 26.30 -3.67
N LYS A 84 -7.97 25.12 -3.19
CA LYS A 84 -8.48 24.89 -1.83
C LYS A 84 -7.37 24.46 -0.87
N GLY A 85 -6.32 23.78 -1.37
CA GLY A 85 -5.23 23.26 -0.56
C GLY A 85 -4.23 22.43 -1.38
N GLN A 86 -3.19 21.95 -0.70
CA GLN A 86 -2.17 21.13 -1.34
C GLN A 86 -2.69 19.71 -1.63
N VAL A 87 -2.30 19.18 -2.79
CA VAL A 87 -2.75 17.87 -3.30
C VAL A 87 -1.57 16.92 -3.37
N VAL A 88 -1.76 15.68 -2.93
CA VAL A 88 -0.84 14.57 -3.18
C VAL A 88 -1.51 13.58 -4.12
N VAL A 89 -0.83 13.22 -5.21
CA VAL A 89 -1.30 12.20 -6.16
C VAL A 89 -0.40 10.97 -6.03
N PHE A 90 -1.00 9.82 -5.77
CA PHE A 90 -0.31 8.54 -5.71
C PHE A 90 -0.59 7.70 -6.96
N THR A 91 0.47 7.12 -7.51
CA THR A 91 0.44 6.14 -8.59
C THR A 91 1.11 4.87 -8.10
N TYR A 92 0.74 3.72 -8.67
CA TYR A 92 1.45 2.48 -8.31
C TYR A 92 2.76 2.37 -9.09
N TYR A 93 2.74 2.63 -10.39
CA TYR A 93 3.90 2.50 -11.27
C TYR A 93 4.62 3.83 -11.52
N ALA A 94 5.95 3.78 -11.56
CA ALA A 94 6.79 4.95 -11.86
C ALA A 94 6.57 5.47 -13.30
N ASP A 95 6.28 4.60 -14.25
CA ASP A 95 6.06 5.01 -15.64
C ASP A 95 4.71 5.75 -15.78
N THR A 96 3.67 5.33 -15.03
CA THR A 96 2.40 6.08 -14.90
C THR A 96 2.64 7.46 -14.28
N LEU A 97 3.45 7.53 -13.21
CA LEU A 97 3.84 8.81 -12.60
C LEU A 97 4.52 9.73 -13.61
N ASP A 98 5.46 9.20 -14.39
CA ASP A 98 6.21 9.96 -15.37
C ASP A 98 5.28 10.50 -16.46
N TYR A 99 4.38 9.67 -16.98
CA TYR A 99 3.35 10.05 -17.95
C TYR A 99 2.43 11.17 -17.44
N ILE A 100 1.76 10.97 -16.30
CA ILE A 100 0.81 11.99 -15.79
C ILE A 100 1.53 13.30 -15.42
N PHE A 101 2.77 13.23 -14.93
CA PHE A 101 3.54 14.41 -14.60
C PHE A 101 3.87 15.23 -15.86
N GLU A 102 4.30 14.56 -16.93
CA GLU A 102 4.57 15.21 -18.22
C GLU A 102 3.30 15.88 -18.76
N GLN A 103 2.20 15.13 -18.89
CA GLN A 103 0.94 15.66 -19.44
C GLN A 103 0.39 16.84 -18.64
N VAL A 104 0.39 16.75 -17.30
CA VAL A 104 -0.12 17.83 -16.45
C VAL A 104 0.80 19.05 -16.47
N THR A 105 2.12 18.88 -16.56
CA THR A 105 3.05 20.02 -16.57
C THR A 105 3.13 20.73 -17.91
N GLU A 106 2.87 20.02 -19.02
CA GLU A 106 2.78 20.61 -20.36
C GLU A 106 1.44 21.33 -20.61
N SER A 107 0.40 20.96 -19.87
CA SER A 107 -0.92 21.57 -19.96
C SER A 107 -0.91 23.03 -19.49
N GLU A 108 -1.37 23.95 -20.36
CA GLU A 108 -1.44 25.40 -20.09
C GLU A 108 -2.30 25.73 -18.86
N LYS A 109 -3.23 24.84 -18.48
CA LYS A 109 -4.07 24.98 -17.28
C LYS A 109 -3.25 25.01 -16.00
N PHE A 110 -2.14 24.27 -15.95
CA PHE A 110 -1.36 24.04 -14.72
C PHE A 110 0.00 24.71 -14.73
N ARG A 111 0.34 25.47 -15.77
CA ARG A 111 1.63 26.17 -15.93
C ARG A 111 2.00 27.10 -14.76
N ARG A 112 1.01 27.56 -13.99
CA ARG A 112 1.21 28.41 -12.79
C ARG A 112 1.36 27.63 -11.49
N LEU A 113 1.05 26.34 -11.50
CA LEU A 113 1.19 25.47 -10.34
C LEU A 113 2.64 25.00 -10.20
N ARG A 114 3.07 24.87 -8.95
CA ARG A 114 4.35 24.23 -8.62
C ARG A 114 4.08 22.76 -8.38
N ILE A 115 4.45 21.93 -9.35
CA ILE A 115 4.23 20.49 -9.36
C ILE A 115 5.58 19.79 -9.30
N GLU A 116 5.74 18.84 -8.39
CA GLU A 116 6.95 18.03 -8.24
C GLU A 116 6.58 16.55 -8.24
N LYS A 117 7.51 15.68 -8.66
CA LYS A 117 7.34 14.23 -8.61
C LYS A 117 8.43 13.51 -7.81
N ILE A 118 8.06 12.41 -7.17
CA ILE A 118 8.98 11.53 -6.45
C ILE A 118 8.72 10.06 -6.81
N SER A 119 9.78 9.35 -7.18
CA SER A 119 9.75 7.91 -7.44
C SER A 119 10.90 7.18 -6.76
N GLY A 120 10.93 5.84 -6.88
CA GLY A 120 12.10 5.02 -6.51
C GLY A 120 13.39 5.47 -7.18
N ARG A 121 13.28 6.03 -8.39
CA ARG A 121 14.41 6.59 -9.16
C ARG A 121 14.90 7.94 -8.63
N THR A 122 14.18 8.55 -7.68
CA THR A 122 14.54 9.88 -7.11
C THR A 122 15.55 9.73 -5.96
N PRO A 123 16.75 10.34 -6.07
CA PRO A 123 17.78 10.25 -5.04
C PRO A 123 17.31 10.76 -3.68
N PRO A 124 17.74 10.16 -2.54
CA PRO A 124 17.30 10.56 -1.21
C PRO A 124 17.46 12.05 -0.88
N PRO A 125 18.58 12.73 -1.20
CA PRO A 125 18.72 14.16 -0.91
C PRO A 125 17.69 15.04 -1.64
N LYS A 126 17.38 14.69 -2.90
CA LYS A 126 16.38 15.40 -3.71
C LYS A 126 14.98 15.15 -3.17
N ARG A 127 14.70 13.92 -2.72
CA ARG A 127 13.44 13.55 -2.07
C ARG A 127 13.17 14.43 -0.84
N GLU A 128 14.16 14.57 0.05
CA GLU A 128 14.04 15.44 1.22
C GLU A 128 13.81 16.90 0.85
N GLU A 129 14.50 17.41 -0.17
CA GLU A 129 14.35 18.78 -0.64
C GLU A 129 12.91 19.05 -1.11
N ILE A 130 12.37 18.16 -1.97
CA ILE A 130 11.01 18.29 -2.50
C ILE A 130 9.99 18.23 -1.36
N VAL A 131 10.14 17.29 -0.42
CA VAL A 131 9.22 17.20 0.73
C VAL A 131 9.32 18.44 1.63
N LYS A 132 10.51 19.00 1.86
CA LYS A 132 10.68 20.26 2.59
C LYS A 132 9.97 21.43 1.88
N LYS A 133 10.07 21.52 0.55
CA LYS A 133 9.34 22.54 -0.25
C LYS A 133 7.83 22.33 -0.17
N PHE A 134 7.37 21.09 -0.26
CA PHE A 134 5.95 20.74 -0.11
C PHE A 134 5.44 21.15 1.28
N MET A 135 6.13 20.81 2.36
CA MET A 135 5.73 21.20 3.72
C MET A 135 5.71 22.70 3.97
N LYS A 136 6.45 23.50 3.17
CA LYS A 136 6.43 24.97 3.23
C LYS A 136 5.32 25.62 2.40
N GLY A 137 4.60 24.86 1.57
CA GLY A 137 3.64 25.39 0.60
C GLY A 137 4.28 25.86 -0.72
N ASP A 138 5.58 25.60 -0.91
CA ASP A 138 6.30 25.91 -2.15
C ASP A 138 5.98 24.91 -3.27
N VAL A 139 5.25 23.83 -2.99
CA VAL A 139 4.75 22.88 -3.99
C VAL A 139 3.26 22.66 -3.74
N GLN A 140 2.43 22.89 -4.75
CA GLN A 140 0.96 22.75 -4.63
C GLN A 140 0.50 21.33 -4.91
N VAL A 141 1.19 20.64 -5.82
CA VAL A 141 0.89 19.25 -6.19
C VAL A 141 2.15 18.41 -6.07
N LEU A 142 2.10 17.37 -5.26
CA LEU A 142 3.16 16.38 -5.15
C LEU A 142 2.66 15.06 -5.73
N MET A 143 3.26 14.61 -6.83
CA MET A 143 2.95 13.33 -7.44
C MET A 143 3.98 12.29 -7.00
N SER A 144 3.55 11.09 -6.61
CA SER A 144 4.49 10.08 -6.13
C SER A 144 4.07 8.66 -6.44
N THR A 145 5.07 7.79 -6.54
CA THR A 145 4.88 6.33 -6.34
C THR A 145 4.84 5.99 -4.86
N ASP A 146 4.60 4.73 -4.54
CA ASP A 146 4.53 4.20 -3.17
C ASP A 146 5.80 4.33 -2.35
N VAL A 147 6.90 4.70 -2.98
CA VAL A 147 8.19 4.94 -2.32
C VAL A 147 8.14 6.11 -1.30
N LEU A 148 7.16 7.01 -1.38
CA LEU A 148 6.90 8.01 -0.33
C LEU A 148 6.00 7.51 0.80
N SER A 149 5.28 6.40 0.60
CA SER A 149 4.31 5.90 1.58
C SER A 149 4.97 5.29 2.81
N GLU A 150 6.28 5.06 2.77
CA GLU A 150 7.09 4.60 3.89
C GLU A 150 8.04 5.72 4.35
N GLY A 151 7.86 6.18 5.60
CA GLY A 151 8.83 7.04 6.29
C GLY A 151 8.64 8.57 6.25
N MET A 152 7.85 9.15 5.34
CA MET A 152 7.78 10.63 5.19
C MET A 152 6.47 11.26 5.73
N ASN A 153 6.58 12.46 6.32
CA ASN A 153 5.44 13.23 6.85
C ASN A 153 4.87 14.16 5.75
N LEU A 154 3.65 13.90 5.29
CA LEU A 154 2.95 14.66 4.24
C LEU A 154 1.75 15.44 4.79
N GLN A 155 1.82 15.85 6.05
CA GLN A 155 0.70 16.44 6.81
C GLN A 155 0.20 17.80 6.29
N SER A 156 0.95 18.45 5.40
CA SER A 156 0.54 19.70 4.73
C SER A 156 -0.49 19.49 3.63
N ALA A 157 -0.71 18.25 3.18
CA ALA A 157 -1.71 17.94 2.18
C ALA A 157 -3.13 17.95 2.78
N GLN A 158 -4.06 18.60 2.09
CA GLN A 158 -5.49 18.50 2.42
C GLN A 158 -6.18 17.42 1.57
N PHE A 159 -5.68 17.20 0.36
CA PHE A 159 -6.29 16.32 -0.63
C PHE A 159 -5.32 15.22 -1.06
N VAL A 160 -5.83 14.01 -1.13
CA VAL A 160 -5.10 12.82 -1.55
C VAL A 160 -5.85 12.19 -2.70
N ILE A 161 -5.17 11.96 -3.82
CA ILE A 161 -5.72 11.30 -4.99
C ILE A 161 -4.93 10.01 -5.21
N ASN A 162 -5.57 8.86 -5.06
CA ASN A 162 -5.01 7.59 -5.52
C ASN A 162 -5.43 7.39 -6.97
N TYR A 163 -4.50 7.63 -7.90
CA TYR A 163 -4.71 7.42 -9.33
C TYR A 163 -4.80 5.93 -9.65
N ASP A 164 -4.02 5.10 -8.96
CA ASP A 164 -4.14 3.65 -9.02
C ASP A 164 -4.44 3.10 -7.62
N LEU A 165 -5.36 2.14 -7.55
CA LEU A 165 -5.61 1.40 -6.33
C LEU A 165 -4.48 0.40 -6.11
N HIS A 166 -3.90 0.42 -4.90
CA HIS A 166 -2.97 -0.65 -4.55
C HIS A 166 -3.77 -1.93 -4.33
N TRP A 167 -3.25 -3.03 -4.86
CA TRP A 167 -3.74 -4.38 -4.54
C TRP A 167 -3.61 -4.74 -3.05
N ASN A 168 -2.89 -3.96 -2.24
CA ASN A 168 -2.73 -4.14 -0.81
C ASN A 168 -3.48 -2.99 -0.10
N PRO A 169 -4.69 -3.25 0.39
CA PRO A 169 -5.53 -2.20 0.95
C PRO A 169 -4.99 -1.66 2.29
N THR A 170 -4.25 -2.48 3.03
CA THR A 170 -3.48 -2.05 4.21
C THR A 170 -2.49 -0.94 3.86
N ARG A 171 -1.79 -1.02 2.72
CA ARG A 171 -0.90 0.06 2.26
C ARG A 171 -1.68 1.34 1.95
N MET A 172 -2.90 1.27 1.43
CA MET A 172 -3.74 2.46 1.20
C MET A 172 -4.13 3.19 2.49
N ILE A 173 -4.35 2.45 3.58
CA ILE A 173 -4.66 3.01 4.90
C ILE A 173 -3.43 3.64 5.53
N GLN A 174 -2.29 2.95 5.46
CA GLN A 174 -1.03 3.50 5.94
C GLN A 174 -0.68 4.83 5.24
N ARG A 175 -0.98 4.97 3.94
CA ARG A 175 -0.85 6.25 3.21
C ARG A 175 -1.72 7.33 3.82
N SER A 176 -3.01 7.06 4.00
CA SER A 176 -3.98 8.03 4.53
C SER A 176 -3.66 8.41 5.99
N GLY A 177 -3.27 7.43 6.81
CA GLY A 177 -2.86 7.62 8.20
C GLY A 177 -1.52 8.34 8.39
N ARG A 178 -0.70 8.54 7.34
CA ARG A 178 0.47 9.44 7.38
C ARG A 178 0.11 10.91 7.18
N ILE A 179 -1.01 11.15 6.49
CA ILE A 179 -1.52 12.48 6.21
C ILE A 179 -2.40 12.93 7.38
N ASP A 180 -3.17 12.01 7.95
CA ASP A 180 -4.02 12.18 9.15
C ASP A 180 -3.26 12.06 10.49
N ARG A 181 -1.99 12.49 10.52
CA ARG A 181 -1.19 12.52 11.77
C ARG A 181 -1.40 13.81 12.54
N ILE A 182 -1.25 13.74 13.88
CA ILE A 182 -1.16 14.89 14.80
C ILE A 182 -0.21 15.95 14.22
N GLY A 183 -0.75 17.12 13.87
CA GLY A 183 0.01 18.23 13.26
C GLY A 183 -0.46 18.68 11.86
N SER A 184 -1.46 18.01 11.25
CA SER A 184 -2.12 18.57 10.06
C SER A 184 -2.81 19.90 10.42
N PRO A 185 -2.65 20.97 9.62
CA PRO A 185 -3.33 22.24 9.86
C PRO A 185 -4.82 22.16 9.49
N TYR A 186 -5.27 21.07 8.86
CA TYR A 186 -6.63 20.90 8.36
C TYR A 186 -7.48 20.04 9.30
N PRO A 187 -8.74 20.44 9.59
CA PRO A 187 -9.65 19.65 10.43
C PRO A 187 -10.23 18.42 9.71
N LYS A 188 -10.08 18.36 8.38
CA LYS A 188 -10.54 17.25 7.53
C LYS A 188 -9.58 17.08 6.37
N ILE A 189 -9.23 15.83 6.09
CA ILE A 189 -8.48 15.39 4.91
C ILE A 189 -9.44 14.66 3.97
N PHE A 190 -9.29 14.86 2.67
CA PHE A 190 -10.13 14.23 1.67
C PHE A 190 -9.31 13.26 0.83
N VAL A 191 -9.80 12.02 0.71
CA VAL A 191 -9.17 10.96 -0.08
C VAL A 191 -10.07 10.61 -1.25
N TYR A 192 -9.53 10.75 -2.46
CA TYR A 192 -10.16 10.41 -3.74
C TYR A 192 -9.48 9.18 -4.31
N ASN A 193 -10.27 8.27 -4.86
CA ASN A 193 -9.77 7.03 -5.46
C ASN A 193 -10.36 6.87 -6.85
N PHE A 194 -9.51 6.64 -7.84
CA PHE A 194 -9.94 6.20 -9.16
C PHE A 194 -10.25 4.70 -9.11
N PHE A 195 -11.51 4.34 -9.34
CA PHE A 195 -11.94 2.95 -9.43
C PHE A 195 -11.89 2.48 -10.90
N PRO A 196 -11.55 1.21 -11.15
CA PRO A 196 -11.71 0.63 -12.48
C PRO A 196 -13.17 0.70 -12.94
N GLU A 197 -13.37 0.76 -14.25
CA GLU A 197 -14.71 0.72 -14.86
C GLU A 197 -15.43 -0.59 -14.54
N GLU A 198 -16.77 -0.53 -14.47
CA GLU A 198 -17.62 -1.66 -14.09
C GLU A 198 -17.36 -2.90 -14.98
N GLU A 199 -17.12 -2.69 -16.26
CA GLU A 199 -16.88 -3.75 -17.26
C GLU A 199 -15.55 -4.48 -17.03
N LEU A 200 -14.49 -3.74 -16.68
CA LEU A 200 -13.22 -4.33 -16.25
C LEU A 200 -13.39 -5.09 -14.94
N GLU A 201 -14.19 -4.57 -14.01
CA GLU A 201 -14.51 -5.27 -12.75
C GLU A 201 -15.27 -6.59 -13.01
N GLU A 202 -16.18 -6.62 -13.98
CA GLU A 202 -16.89 -7.83 -14.41
C GLU A 202 -15.96 -8.85 -15.07
N LEU A 203 -15.06 -8.41 -15.96
CA LEU A 203 -14.07 -9.28 -16.59
C LEU A 203 -13.13 -9.90 -15.54
N LEU A 204 -12.65 -9.10 -14.58
CA LEU A 204 -11.80 -9.57 -13.50
C LEU A 204 -12.53 -10.56 -12.58
N LYS A 205 -13.83 -10.35 -12.31
CA LYS A 205 -14.68 -11.32 -11.60
C LYS A 205 -14.75 -12.65 -12.36
N LEU A 206 -14.94 -12.59 -13.68
CA LEU A 206 -14.99 -13.78 -14.52
C LEU A 206 -13.67 -14.55 -14.50
N VAL A 207 -12.53 -13.86 -14.66
CA VAL A 207 -11.19 -14.44 -14.55
C VAL A 207 -10.99 -15.13 -13.20
N ASN A 208 -11.39 -14.47 -12.10
CA ASN A 208 -11.29 -15.05 -10.77
C ASN A 208 -12.17 -16.31 -10.59
N ILE A 209 -13.38 -16.31 -11.13
CA ILE A 209 -14.25 -17.51 -11.12
C ILE A 209 -13.60 -18.65 -11.89
N LEU A 210 -12.98 -18.36 -13.04
CA LEU A 210 -12.28 -19.35 -13.86
C LEU A 210 -11.05 -19.89 -13.14
N GLN A 211 -10.20 -19.03 -12.57
CA GLN A 211 -9.04 -19.44 -11.78
C GLN A 211 -9.44 -20.29 -10.57
N LYS A 212 -10.53 -19.93 -9.88
CA LYS A 212 -11.06 -20.75 -8.78
C LYS A 212 -11.51 -22.14 -9.27
N LYS A 213 -12.26 -22.21 -10.37
CA LYS A 213 -12.69 -23.50 -10.94
C LYS A 213 -11.53 -24.36 -11.39
N ILE A 214 -10.50 -23.77 -12.00
CA ILE A 214 -9.30 -24.49 -12.42
C ILE A 214 -8.60 -25.07 -11.19
N ARG A 215 -8.46 -24.32 -10.09
CA ARG A 215 -7.96 -24.84 -8.82
C ARG A 215 -8.82 -25.96 -8.24
N ASP A 216 -10.15 -25.78 -8.20
CA ASP A 216 -11.05 -26.81 -7.69
C ASP A 216 -10.92 -28.13 -8.50
N ILE A 217 -10.62 -28.03 -9.80
CA ILE A 217 -10.34 -29.18 -10.68
C ILE A 217 -8.94 -29.75 -10.39
N ASP A 218 -7.93 -28.89 -10.25
CA ASP A 218 -6.54 -29.27 -9.98
C ASP A 218 -6.41 -30.01 -8.64
N ASP A 219 -7.01 -29.49 -7.57
CA ASP A 219 -7.11 -30.10 -6.23
C ASP A 219 -7.84 -31.46 -6.27
N SER A 220 -8.73 -31.66 -7.25
CA SER A 220 -9.50 -32.89 -7.40
C SER A 220 -8.81 -33.95 -8.27
N ILE A 221 -7.94 -33.54 -9.18
CA ILE A 221 -7.30 -34.43 -10.18
C ILE A 221 -5.82 -34.68 -9.86
N GLY A 222 -5.16 -33.81 -9.09
CA GLY A 222 -3.75 -33.94 -8.72
C GLY A 222 -2.82 -33.84 -9.93
N LEU A 223 -2.91 -32.74 -10.70
CA LEU A 223 -2.00 -32.48 -11.81
C LEU A 223 -0.79 -31.68 -11.31
N ASP A 224 0.41 -32.13 -11.65
CA ASP A 224 1.68 -31.58 -11.17
C ASP A 224 2.16 -30.32 -11.94
N GLU A 225 1.30 -29.59 -12.67
CA GLU A 225 1.74 -28.40 -13.41
C GLU A 225 0.80 -27.20 -13.20
N THR A 226 1.33 -26.15 -12.58
CA THR A 226 0.75 -24.81 -12.49
C THR A 226 0.63 -24.19 -13.89
N VAL A 227 -0.56 -24.30 -14.49
CA VAL A 227 -0.86 -23.75 -15.84
C VAL A 227 -1.04 -22.22 -15.84
N LEU A 228 -1.12 -21.56 -14.68
CA LEU A 228 -1.41 -20.12 -14.60
C LEU A 228 -0.39 -19.39 -13.73
N GLY A 229 0.35 -18.47 -14.35
CA GLY A 229 1.16 -17.47 -13.66
C GLY A 229 0.32 -16.52 -12.79
N GLU A 230 1.01 -15.97 -11.79
CA GLU A 230 0.62 -15.00 -10.75
C GLU A 230 -0.78 -15.17 -10.11
N GLU A 231 -0.76 -15.49 -8.80
CA GLU A 231 -1.97 -15.58 -7.99
C GLU A 231 -2.65 -14.22 -7.84
N VAL A 232 -3.80 -14.06 -8.50
CA VAL A 232 -4.70 -12.93 -8.28
C VAL A 232 -5.38 -13.13 -6.93
N HIS A 233 -4.87 -12.49 -5.87
CA HIS A 233 -5.32 -12.72 -4.50
C HIS A 233 -6.78 -12.29 -4.29
N PRO A 234 -7.74 -13.21 -3.99
CA PRO A 234 -9.18 -12.92 -4.00
C PRO A 234 -9.64 -11.85 -3.01
N LYS A 235 -8.90 -11.68 -1.90
CA LYS A 235 -9.23 -10.66 -0.88
C LYS A 235 -9.13 -9.25 -1.46
N VAL A 236 -8.19 -9.01 -2.37
CA VAL A 236 -7.89 -7.69 -2.95
C VAL A 236 -9.13 -7.10 -3.63
N PHE A 237 -9.79 -7.89 -4.48
CA PHE A 237 -10.95 -7.44 -5.24
C PHE A 237 -12.19 -7.28 -4.37
N GLY A 238 -12.41 -8.19 -3.42
CA GLY A 238 -13.49 -8.06 -2.45
C GLY A 238 -13.37 -6.77 -1.64
N ILE A 239 -12.15 -6.43 -1.22
CA ILE A 239 -11.86 -5.21 -0.48
C ILE A 239 -12.05 -3.97 -1.37
N ILE A 240 -11.47 -3.93 -2.57
CA ILE A 240 -11.64 -2.84 -3.52
C ILE A 240 -13.13 -2.54 -3.78
N ARG A 241 -13.94 -3.59 -3.96
CA ARG A 241 -15.39 -3.44 -4.15
C ARG A 241 -16.10 -2.84 -2.94
N ARG A 242 -15.75 -3.28 -1.72
CA ARG A 242 -16.33 -2.69 -0.50
C ARG A 242 -15.90 -1.24 -0.29
N ILE A 243 -14.66 -0.87 -0.65
CA ILE A 243 -14.19 0.52 -0.65
C ILE A 243 -15.01 1.34 -1.66
N HIS A 244 -15.23 0.82 -2.87
CA HIS A 244 -16.08 1.46 -3.89
C HIS A 244 -17.50 1.70 -3.38
N GLN A 245 -18.06 0.72 -2.67
CA GLN A 245 -19.38 0.80 -2.03
C GLN A 245 -19.41 1.65 -0.75
N LYS A 246 -18.29 2.32 -0.41
CA LYS A 246 -18.14 3.19 0.76
C LYS A 246 -18.42 2.48 2.09
N ASP A 247 -18.10 1.20 2.20
CA ASP A 247 -18.20 0.47 3.48
C ASP A 247 -17.10 0.93 4.43
N ALA A 248 -17.48 1.67 5.48
CA ALA A 248 -16.55 2.26 6.43
C ALA A 248 -15.77 1.21 7.25
N ARG A 249 -16.35 0.00 7.44
CA ARG A 249 -15.72 -1.07 8.24
C ARG A 249 -14.47 -1.64 7.57
N VAL A 250 -14.35 -1.48 6.26
CA VAL A 250 -13.19 -1.93 5.49
C VAL A 250 -11.91 -1.29 6.02
N PHE A 251 -11.98 -0.01 6.33
CA PHE A 251 -10.84 0.73 6.84
C PHE A 251 -10.43 0.23 8.22
N ASP A 252 -11.41 0.03 9.11
CA ASP A 252 -11.17 -0.53 10.44
C ASP A 252 -10.55 -1.94 10.38
N GLU A 253 -11.07 -2.83 9.53
CA GLU A 253 -10.60 -4.21 9.37
C GLU A 253 -9.15 -4.29 8.84
N LEU A 254 -8.85 -3.47 7.84
CA LEU A 254 -7.51 -3.39 7.24
C LEU A 254 -6.52 -2.70 8.17
N GLU A 255 -6.97 -1.73 8.95
CA GLU A 255 -6.14 -1.11 9.98
C GLU A 255 -5.78 -2.18 11.03
N GLU A 256 -6.73 -3.01 11.46
CA GLU A 256 -6.45 -4.16 12.32
C GLU A 256 -5.47 -5.18 11.70
N GLU A 257 -5.54 -5.44 10.39
CA GLU A 257 -4.62 -6.34 9.67
C GLU A 257 -3.23 -5.71 9.48
N ALA A 258 -3.15 -4.39 9.21
CA ALA A 258 -1.92 -3.62 9.07
C ALA A 258 -1.10 -3.54 10.35
N PHE A 259 -1.80 -3.35 11.48
CA PHE A 259 -1.21 -3.41 12.81
C PHE A 259 -1.08 -4.86 13.33
N GLY A 260 -1.79 -5.79 12.71
CA GLY A 260 -1.74 -7.22 12.92
C GLY A 260 -0.77 -7.93 11.97
N GLY A 261 0.50 -7.52 11.95
CA GLY A 261 1.62 -8.28 11.37
C GLY A 261 1.88 -9.60 12.12
N GLY A 262 0.83 -10.38 12.36
CA GLY A 262 0.76 -11.47 13.33
C GLY A 262 1.69 -12.63 13.03
N GLU A 263 2.10 -12.87 11.78
CA GLU A 263 2.96 -14.03 11.49
C GLU A 263 4.37 -13.90 12.08
N LYS A 264 4.95 -12.69 12.13
CA LYS A 264 6.25 -12.45 12.79
C LYS A 264 6.16 -12.41 14.33
N PHE A 265 4.98 -12.17 14.90
CA PHE A 265 4.77 -12.12 16.36
C PHE A 265 4.28 -13.44 16.96
N TYR A 266 3.47 -14.21 16.22
CA TYR A 266 2.91 -15.46 16.73
C TYR A 266 3.96 -16.55 16.86
N GLN A 267 4.96 -16.63 15.97
CA GLN A 267 6.00 -17.65 16.07
C GLN A 267 6.84 -17.50 17.36
N PRO A 268 7.46 -16.33 17.64
CA PRO A 268 8.25 -16.15 18.85
C PRO A 268 7.41 -16.23 20.12
N LEU A 269 6.18 -15.72 20.12
CA LEU A 269 5.27 -15.81 21.26
C LEU A 269 4.82 -17.26 21.50
N ARG A 270 4.52 -18.02 20.45
CA ARG A 270 4.15 -19.45 20.56
C ARG A 270 5.34 -20.30 21.00
N GLU A 271 6.55 -19.95 20.58
CA GLU A 271 7.79 -20.59 21.00
C GLU A 271 8.12 -20.26 22.47
N PHE A 272 8.00 -18.99 22.86
CA PHE A 272 8.14 -18.53 24.25
C PHE A 272 7.11 -19.20 25.17
N LEU A 273 5.84 -19.26 24.76
CA LEU A 273 4.76 -19.91 25.51
C LEU A 273 4.96 -21.43 25.61
N LYS A 274 5.51 -22.08 24.59
CA LYS A 274 5.85 -23.52 24.66
C LYS A 274 7.02 -23.81 25.61
N THR A 275 7.96 -22.88 25.74
CA THR A 275 9.25 -23.15 26.41
C THR A 275 9.30 -22.62 27.85
N ARG A 276 8.56 -21.54 28.18
CA ARG A 276 8.70 -20.82 29.45
C ARG A 276 7.40 -20.30 30.08
N ALA A 277 6.22 -20.63 29.54
CA ALA A 277 4.95 -19.97 29.91
C ALA A 277 4.63 -19.99 31.41
N VAL A 278 4.71 -21.13 32.08
CA VAL A 278 4.08 -21.26 33.41
C VAL A 278 4.88 -20.51 34.48
N GLU A 279 6.20 -20.72 34.55
CA GLU A 279 7.04 -20.15 35.61
C GLU A 279 7.25 -18.64 35.49
N GLU A 280 7.20 -18.07 34.29
CA GLU A 280 7.38 -16.62 34.08
C GLU A 280 6.05 -15.87 34.25
N LEU A 281 4.93 -16.43 33.78
CA LEU A 281 3.61 -15.82 33.95
C LEU A 281 3.20 -15.74 35.43
N GLU A 282 3.57 -16.73 36.25
CA GLU A 282 3.31 -16.72 37.70
C GLU A 282 4.16 -15.69 38.48
N LYS A 283 5.26 -15.19 37.89
CA LYS A 283 6.11 -14.17 38.50
C LYS A 283 5.71 -12.74 38.15
N ILE A 284 4.81 -12.56 37.19
CA ILE A 284 4.31 -11.23 36.83
C ILE A 284 3.42 -10.76 37.99
N PRO A 285 3.77 -9.66 38.68
CA PRO A 285 2.93 -9.14 39.75
C PRO A 285 1.55 -8.76 39.18
N ASP A 286 0.49 -8.98 39.95
CA ASP A 286 -0.90 -8.61 39.63
C ASP A 286 -1.07 -7.07 39.53
N GLY A 287 -0.48 -6.46 38.51
CA GLY A 287 -0.65 -5.07 38.08
C GLY A 287 -0.16 -3.97 39.03
N VAL A 288 0.52 -2.96 38.48
CA VAL A 288 0.59 -1.62 39.09
C VAL A 288 -0.63 -0.84 38.60
N TYR A 289 -1.54 -0.46 39.50
CA TYR A 289 -2.75 0.27 39.14
C TYR A 289 -2.58 1.77 39.41
N SER A 290 -2.92 2.59 38.42
CA SER A 290 -3.17 4.03 38.61
C SER A 290 -4.59 4.32 38.10
N GLY A 291 -5.33 5.14 38.85
CA GLY A 291 -6.74 5.41 38.57
C GLY A 291 -6.97 6.85 38.12
N LEU A 292 -7.66 7.02 36.98
CA LEU A 292 -8.15 8.30 36.50
C LEU A 292 -9.68 8.32 36.60
N ARG A 293 -10.25 9.34 37.26
CA ARG A 293 -11.70 9.52 37.33
C ARG A 293 -12.17 10.44 36.21
N LYS A 294 -12.95 9.90 35.28
CA LYS A 294 -13.67 10.64 34.22
C LYS A 294 -15.15 10.28 34.29
N GLU A 295 -16.03 11.23 34.03
CA GLU A 295 -17.49 10.97 34.01
C GLU A 295 -17.93 10.29 32.70
N THR A 296 -17.12 10.39 31.65
CA THR A 296 -17.47 9.98 30.28
C THR A 296 -17.18 8.52 29.95
N VAL A 297 -16.26 7.86 30.66
CA VAL A 297 -15.87 6.47 30.39
C VAL A 297 -15.50 5.74 31.67
N LYS A 298 -15.92 4.48 31.77
CA LYS A 298 -15.49 3.55 32.80
C LYS A 298 -14.83 2.38 32.11
N GLY A 299 -13.54 2.17 32.32
CA GLY A 299 -12.80 1.14 31.60
C GLY A 299 -11.45 0.83 32.22
N ILE A 300 -10.84 -0.24 31.72
CA ILE A 300 -9.49 -0.67 32.10
C ILE A 300 -8.55 -0.37 30.94
N PHE A 301 -7.56 0.49 31.19
CA PHE A 301 -6.51 0.78 30.23
C PHE A 301 -5.34 -0.19 30.43
N PHE A 302 -4.90 -0.81 29.34
CA PHE A 302 -3.72 -1.64 29.29
C PHE A 302 -2.70 -0.99 28.36
N TYR A 303 -1.50 -0.82 28.89
CA TYR A 303 -0.34 -0.42 28.11
C TYR A 303 0.70 -1.54 28.18
N TYR A 304 1.17 -1.96 27.01
CA TYR A 304 2.22 -2.95 26.89
C TYR A 304 3.32 -2.41 25.99
N GLN A 305 4.57 -2.54 26.44
CA GLN A 305 5.74 -2.19 25.65
C GLN A 305 6.53 -3.46 25.33
N TYR A 306 6.87 -3.64 24.07
CA TYR A 306 7.69 -4.74 23.59
C TYR A 306 8.94 -4.18 22.90
N GLN A 307 10.12 -4.50 23.44
CA GLN A 307 11.38 -3.86 23.04
C GLN A 307 11.32 -2.32 23.15
N GLU A 308 12.26 -1.59 22.54
CA GLU A 308 12.30 -0.12 22.62
C GLU A 308 11.27 0.56 21.69
N ASP A 309 10.81 -0.13 20.64
CA ASP A 309 10.10 0.52 19.53
C ASP A 309 8.57 0.28 19.51
N PHE A 310 8.06 -0.73 20.24
CA PHE A 310 6.65 -1.12 20.12
C PHE A 310 5.83 -0.82 21.38
N HIS A 311 4.78 -0.02 21.18
CA HIS A 311 3.87 0.44 22.22
C HIS A 311 2.42 0.07 21.87
N PHE A 312 1.77 -0.70 22.74
CA PHE A 312 0.39 -1.17 22.58
C PHE A 312 -0.51 -0.50 23.61
N TRP A 313 -1.66 -0.01 23.14
CA TRP A 313 -2.64 0.73 23.93
C TRP A 313 -4.00 0.07 23.74
N TYR A 314 -4.59 -0.43 24.82
CA TYR A 314 -5.93 -1.02 24.81
C TYR A 314 -6.77 -0.38 25.91
N LEU A 315 -8.01 -0.01 25.62
CA LEU A 315 -8.95 0.42 26.65
C LEU A 315 -10.19 -0.46 26.57
N TYR A 316 -10.41 -1.29 27.58
CA TYR A 316 -11.65 -2.04 27.69
C TYR A 316 -12.72 -1.17 28.34
N ASP A 317 -13.69 -0.69 27.56
CA ASP A 317 -14.83 0.07 28.06
C ASP A 317 -15.81 -0.88 28.72
N LEU A 318 -15.90 -0.80 30.05
CA LEU A 318 -16.80 -1.60 30.88
C LEU A 318 -18.27 -1.17 30.73
N THR A 319 -18.53 0.02 30.20
CA THR A 319 -19.89 0.53 29.98
C THR A 319 -20.48 -0.01 28.69
N ARG A 320 -19.65 -0.12 27.65
CA ARG A 320 -20.04 -0.57 26.31
C ARG A 320 -19.66 -2.03 26.03
N GLU A 321 -18.98 -2.69 26.97
CA GLU A 321 -18.38 -4.02 26.83
C GLU A 321 -17.57 -4.18 25.54
N ARG A 322 -16.79 -3.15 25.21
CA ARG A 322 -16.02 -3.07 23.95
C ARG A 322 -14.55 -2.80 24.23
N LEU A 323 -13.69 -3.53 23.53
CA LEU A 323 -12.26 -3.24 23.47
C LEU A 323 -11.99 -2.13 22.45
N LEU A 324 -11.42 -1.03 22.91
CA LEU A 324 -10.90 0.05 22.07
C LEU A 324 -9.41 -0.17 21.84
N ARG A 325 -9.00 -0.02 20.57
CA ARG A 325 -7.62 -0.24 20.07
C ARG A 325 -7.05 1.01 19.41
N ASN A 326 -7.90 1.98 19.07
CA ASN A 326 -7.50 3.23 18.43
C ASN A 326 -6.76 4.13 19.44
N LYS A 327 -5.47 4.38 19.20
CA LYS A 327 -4.62 5.16 20.11
C LYS A 327 -5.12 6.59 20.33
N SER A 328 -5.65 7.24 19.29
CA SER A 328 -6.17 8.61 19.37
C SER A 328 -7.43 8.69 20.22
N GLU A 329 -8.35 7.73 20.06
CA GLU A 329 -9.55 7.63 20.88
C GLU A 329 -9.19 7.35 22.35
N ILE A 330 -8.29 6.39 22.58
CA ILE A 330 -7.83 6.04 23.93
C ILE A 330 -7.13 7.23 24.59
N LEU A 331 -6.26 7.93 23.87
CA LEU A 331 -5.54 9.10 24.39
C LEU A 331 -6.50 10.20 24.84
N ASN A 332 -7.54 10.51 24.06
CA ASN A 332 -8.55 11.50 24.45
C ASN A 332 -9.29 11.11 25.74
N LEU A 333 -9.48 9.80 25.96
CA LEU A 333 -10.14 9.27 27.14
C LEU A 333 -9.25 9.27 28.39
N ILE A 334 -7.94 9.04 28.22
CA ILE A 334 -6.99 8.92 29.34
C ILE A 334 -6.15 10.19 29.58
N ALA A 335 -6.24 11.20 28.72
CA ALA A 335 -5.49 12.46 28.88
C ALA A 335 -5.93 13.21 30.15
N CYS A 336 -4.94 13.57 30.98
CA CYS A 336 -5.12 14.53 32.06
C CYS A 336 -5.04 15.96 31.50
N PRO A 337 -5.91 16.89 31.94
CA PRO A 337 -5.71 18.30 31.67
C PRO A 337 -4.37 18.75 32.28
N SER A 338 -3.63 19.58 31.55
CA SER A 338 -2.46 20.26 32.08
C SER A 338 -2.92 21.28 33.13
N GLU A 339 -2.49 21.12 34.38
CA GLU A 339 -2.58 22.20 35.38
C GLU A 339 -1.65 23.36 35.02
#